data_AF-A0A1F0ZSS4-F1
#
_entry.id   AF-A0A1F0ZSS4-F1
#
_cell.length_a   1.000
_cell.length_b   1.000
_cell.length_c   1.000
_cell.angle_alpha   90.00
_cell.angle_beta   90.00
_cell.angle_gamma   90.00
#
_symmetry.space_group_name_H-M   'P 1'
#
loop_
_entity.id
_entity.type
_entity.pdbx_description
1 polymer ?
#
loop_
_entity_poly.entity_id
_entity_poly.type
_entity_poly.pdbx_seq_one_letter_code
_entity_poly.pdbx_strand_id
1 'polypeptide(L)'
;MLEKKENHKQLVNLSNYKNKTVYYDLRLNKLYFSLPKGSSKNQQFYTLFLILITLPIVRLFNNMDIFGVFVIKYLSLILFTLISIFLGNFFVKYQYRNLDLYPASFSDIEYLEYLHYEKKNLMLVFGYFIAVIFSLVISFVIYLIIGNFLSLIIYSVLLFVIYVCFANRLYMRKKVVDTLLKEIST
;
A
#
# COMPACT_ATOMS: atom_id res chain seq x y z
N MET A 1 -13.38 -1.02 25.22
CA MET A 1 -12.65 -0.09 24.33
C MET A 1 -11.38 -0.68 23.68
N LEU A 2 -10.94 -1.90 24.04
CA LEU A 2 -9.79 -2.60 23.43
C LEU A 2 -10.13 -3.44 22.18
N GLU A 3 -11.38 -3.89 22.04
CA GLU A 3 -11.82 -4.77 20.94
C GLU A 3 -11.75 -4.16 19.54
N LYS A 4 -11.97 -2.83 19.41
CA LYS A 4 -11.91 -2.17 18.10
C LYS A 4 -10.49 -2.18 17.50
N LYS A 5 -9.43 -2.21 18.32
CA LYS A 5 -8.04 -2.11 17.83
C LYS A 5 -7.47 -3.44 17.32
N GLU A 6 -7.93 -4.58 17.85
CA GLU A 6 -7.41 -5.90 17.44
C GLU A 6 -8.13 -6.47 16.22
N ASN A 7 -9.40 -6.10 16.00
CA ASN A 7 -10.21 -6.65 14.91
C ASN A 7 -9.72 -6.22 13.51
N HIS A 8 -9.03 -5.07 13.39
CA HIS A 8 -8.51 -4.62 12.09
C HIS A 8 -7.33 -5.42 11.55
N LYS A 9 -6.60 -6.15 12.41
CA LYS A 9 -5.41 -6.92 11.98
C LYS A 9 -5.75 -8.05 10.99
N GLN A 10 -7.02 -8.44 10.87
CA GLN A 10 -7.47 -9.54 10.03
C GLN A 10 -8.34 -9.11 8.84
N LEU A 11 -8.48 -7.80 8.62
CA LEU A 11 -9.20 -7.26 7.47
C LEU A 11 -8.32 -7.29 6.22
N VAL A 12 -8.82 -7.91 5.16
CA VAL A 12 -8.21 -7.87 3.83
C VAL A 12 -9.02 -6.91 2.97
N ASN A 13 -8.40 -5.83 2.50
CA ASN A 13 -9.02 -4.95 1.51
C ASN A 13 -9.10 -5.70 0.17
N LEU A 14 -10.26 -5.75 -0.50
CA LEU A 14 -10.46 -6.39 -1.81
C LEU A 14 -10.53 -5.35 -2.94
N SER A 15 -11.58 -4.55 -3.03
CA SER A 15 -11.65 -3.50 -4.04
C SER A 15 -12.78 -2.53 -3.77
N ASN A 16 -12.89 -1.50 -4.62
CA ASN A 16 -14.00 -0.58 -4.57
C ASN A 16 -15.15 -1.10 -5.43
N TYR A 17 -16.34 -1.23 -4.84
CA TYR A 17 -17.59 -1.50 -5.53
C TYR A 17 -18.54 -0.32 -5.36
N LYS A 18 -19.01 0.28 -6.47
CA LYS A 18 -19.93 1.44 -6.47
C LYS A 18 -19.53 2.54 -5.46
N ASN A 19 -18.26 2.95 -5.50
CA ASN A 19 -17.68 3.98 -4.61
C ASN A 19 -17.66 3.63 -3.10
N LYS A 20 -17.72 2.33 -2.75
CA LYS A 20 -17.51 1.81 -1.40
C LYS A 20 -16.34 0.83 -1.42
N THR A 21 -15.43 0.89 -0.45
CA THR A 21 -14.33 -0.06 -0.34
C THR A 21 -14.79 -1.33 0.37
N VAL A 22 -14.55 -2.49 -0.25
CA VAL A 22 -14.92 -3.80 0.28
C VAL A 22 -13.74 -4.38 1.08
N TYR A 23 -14.04 -4.81 2.29
CA TYR A 23 -13.13 -5.51 3.18
C TYR A 23 -13.67 -6.89 3.49
N TYR A 24 -12.81 -7.88 3.52
CA TYR A 24 -13.11 -9.22 3.99
C TYR A 24 -12.51 -9.42 5.37
N ASP A 25 -13.34 -9.83 6.34
CA ASP A 25 -12.86 -10.22 7.66
C ASP A 25 -12.55 -11.73 7.70
N LEU A 26 -11.26 -12.07 7.88
CA LEU A 26 -10.79 -13.46 7.96
C LEU A 26 -11.31 -14.21 9.20
N ARG A 27 -11.77 -13.51 10.25
CA ARG A 27 -12.32 -14.13 11.49
C ARG A 27 -13.77 -14.53 11.30
N LEU A 28 -14.56 -13.60 10.78
CA LEU A 28 -16.01 -13.74 10.67
C LEU A 28 -16.44 -14.32 9.32
N ASN A 29 -15.51 -14.45 8.37
CA ASN A 29 -15.77 -14.83 6.98
C ASN A 29 -16.91 -14.00 6.36
N LYS A 30 -16.90 -12.68 6.64
CA LYS A 30 -17.93 -11.75 6.19
C LYS A 30 -17.32 -10.56 5.48
N LEU A 31 -18.09 -10.04 4.52
CA LEU A 31 -17.75 -8.84 3.77
C LEU A 31 -18.30 -7.59 4.47
N TYR A 32 -17.51 -6.52 4.42
CA TYR A 32 -17.84 -5.22 4.97
C TYR A 32 -17.58 -4.13 3.94
N PHE A 33 -18.43 -3.11 3.91
CA PHE A 33 -18.21 -1.87 3.18
C PHE A 33 -17.62 -0.80 4.09
N SER A 34 -16.71 0.00 3.54
CA SER A 34 -16.29 1.29 4.07
C SER A 34 -16.66 2.38 3.09
N LEU A 35 -17.23 3.46 3.59
CA LEU A 35 -17.48 4.67 2.79
C LEU A 35 -16.17 5.48 2.68
N PRO A 36 -15.83 6.01 1.50
CA PRO A 36 -14.68 6.89 1.34
C PRO A 36 -14.95 8.18 2.12
N LYS A 37 -14.04 8.53 3.03
CA LYS A 37 -14.03 9.86 3.67
C LYS A 37 -13.46 10.84 2.64
N GLY A 38 -14.24 11.85 2.28
CA GLY A 38 -13.82 12.86 1.31
C GLY A 38 -12.48 13.50 1.70
N SER A 39 -11.59 13.67 0.73
CA SER A 39 -10.33 14.39 0.95
C SER A 39 -10.63 15.85 1.28
N SER A 40 -10.08 16.38 2.37
CA SER A 40 -10.22 17.80 2.67
C SER A 40 -9.48 18.65 1.63
N LYS A 41 -9.99 19.84 1.30
CA LYS A 41 -9.37 20.77 0.34
C LYS A 41 -7.89 21.06 0.69
N ASN A 42 -7.57 21.10 1.97
CA ASN A 42 -6.20 21.33 2.45
C ASN A 42 -5.24 20.17 2.14
N GLN A 43 -5.71 18.91 2.15
CA GLN A 43 -4.85 17.75 1.82
C GLN A 43 -4.32 17.78 0.38
N GLN A 44 -5.10 18.32 -0.56
CA GLN A 44 -4.68 18.45 -1.96
C GLN A 44 -3.56 19.49 -2.10
N PHE A 45 -3.68 20.64 -1.42
CA PHE A 45 -2.63 21.65 -1.37
C PHE A 45 -1.34 21.14 -0.74
N TYR A 46 -1.42 20.41 0.38
CA TYR A 46 -0.23 19.81 0.99
C TYR A 46 0.46 18.81 0.06
N THR A 47 -0.30 17.95 -0.62
CA THR A 47 0.25 16.99 -1.59
C THR A 47 0.99 17.71 -2.73
N LEU A 48 0.37 18.75 -3.31
CA LEU A 48 0.99 19.53 -4.39
C LEU A 48 2.29 20.22 -3.94
N PHE A 49 2.27 20.84 -2.77
CA PHE A 49 3.46 21.49 -2.19
C PHE A 49 4.59 20.48 -1.98
N LEU A 50 4.27 19.28 -1.46
CA LEU A 50 5.25 18.22 -1.23
C LEU A 50 5.89 17.74 -2.54
N ILE A 51 5.10 17.56 -3.59
CA ILE A 51 5.60 17.18 -4.93
C ILE A 51 6.54 18.26 -5.47
N LEU A 52 6.11 19.54 -5.40
CA LEU A 52 6.89 20.67 -5.91
C LEU A 52 8.22 20.84 -5.20
N ILE A 53 8.27 20.64 -3.88
CA ILE A 53 9.50 20.83 -3.11
C ILE A 53 10.44 19.60 -3.17
N THR A 54 9.92 18.41 -3.49
CA THR A 54 10.73 17.19 -3.56
C THR A 54 11.79 17.30 -4.66
N LEU A 55 11.44 17.84 -5.83
CA LEU A 55 12.36 17.97 -6.96
C LEU A 55 13.60 18.84 -6.68
N PRO A 56 13.48 20.10 -6.19
CA PRO A 56 14.64 20.92 -5.88
C PRO A 56 15.51 20.33 -4.77
N ILE A 57 14.91 19.67 -3.76
CA ILE A 57 15.64 18.96 -2.71
C ILE A 57 16.48 17.84 -3.32
N VAL A 58 15.86 16.99 -4.16
CA VAL A 58 16.58 15.89 -4.81
C VAL A 58 17.73 16.40 -5.66
N ARG A 59 17.51 17.49 -6.41
CA ARG A 59 18.56 18.10 -7.24
C ARG A 59 19.71 18.65 -6.39
N LEU A 60 19.40 19.31 -5.28
CA LEU A 60 20.41 19.87 -4.36
C LEU A 60 21.31 18.75 -3.82
N PHE A 61 20.73 17.69 -3.27
CA PHE A 61 21.50 16.58 -2.68
C PHE A 61 22.24 15.74 -3.69
N ASN A 62 21.70 15.58 -4.91
CA ASN A 62 22.39 14.82 -5.95
C ASN A 62 23.67 15.52 -6.43
N ASN A 63 23.70 16.85 -6.46
CA ASN A 63 24.88 17.61 -6.90
C ASN A 63 26.03 17.65 -5.88
N MET A 64 25.83 17.15 -4.65
CA MET A 64 26.83 17.25 -3.60
C MET A 64 27.81 16.07 -3.56
N ASP A 65 27.57 14.98 -4.31
CA ASP A 65 28.37 13.74 -4.37
C ASP A 65 28.68 13.06 -3.00
N ILE A 66 28.12 13.55 -1.90
CA ILE A 66 28.35 13.07 -0.53
C ILE A 66 28.00 11.57 -0.38
N PHE A 67 26.99 11.12 -1.12
CA PHE A 67 26.50 9.74 -1.09
C PHE A 67 27.39 8.74 -1.83
N GLY A 68 28.44 9.20 -2.53
CA GLY A 68 29.50 8.34 -3.05
C GLY A 68 30.45 7.83 -1.95
N VAL A 69 30.55 8.53 -0.82
CA VAL A 69 31.41 8.14 0.29
C VAL A 69 30.87 6.87 0.95
N PHE A 70 31.70 5.83 1.05
CA PHE A 70 31.31 4.49 1.53
C PHE A 70 30.47 4.55 2.82
N VAL A 71 30.98 5.20 3.87
CA VAL A 71 30.29 5.26 5.17
C VAL A 71 28.92 5.93 5.06
N ILE A 72 28.84 7.08 4.38
CA ILE A 72 27.61 7.86 4.26
C ILE A 72 26.58 7.11 3.39
N LYS A 73 27.04 6.41 2.35
CA LYS A 73 26.21 5.59 1.48
C LYS A 73 25.43 4.53 2.26
N TYR A 74 26.11 3.72 3.07
CA TYR A 74 25.43 2.67 3.84
C TYR A 74 24.62 3.24 5.01
N LEU A 75 25.12 4.28 5.68
CA LEU A 75 24.38 4.92 6.78
C LEU A 75 23.05 5.51 6.29
N SER A 76 23.07 6.21 5.15
CA SER A 76 21.85 6.78 4.56
C SER A 76 20.90 5.70 4.05
N LEU A 77 21.40 4.60 3.48
CA LEU A 77 20.57 3.45 3.12
C LEU A 77 19.81 2.87 4.32
N ILE A 78 20.50 2.64 5.45
CA ILE A 78 19.88 2.14 6.68
C ILE A 78 18.84 3.14 7.19
N LEU A 79 19.21 4.43 7.24
CA LEU A 79 18.32 5.48 7.72
C LEU A 79 17.03 5.57 6.90
N PHE A 80 17.14 5.61 5.57
CA PHE A 80 15.96 5.69 4.69
C PHE A 80 15.10 4.42 4.73
N THR A 81 15.72 3.26 4.92
CA THR A 81 14.99 2.00 5.14
C THR A 81 14.12 2.10 6.40
N LEU A 82 14.69 2.56 7.52
CA LEU A 82 13.96 2.73 8.78
C LEU A 82 12.85 3.76 8.65
N ILE A 83 13.11 4.90 8.00
CA ILE A 83 12.11 5.94 7.74
C ILE A 83 10.94 5.38 6.92
N SER A 84 11.22 4.62 5.87
CA SER A 84 10.19 4.03 5.00
C SER A 84 9.27 3.08 5.77
N ILE A 85 9.85 2.21 6.60
CA ILE A 85 9.09 1.27 7.43
C ILE A 85 8.29 2.03 8.50
N PHE A 86 8.88 3.04 9.13
CA PHE A 86 8.20 3.87 10.13
C PHE A 86 7.00 4.60 9.54
N LEU A 87 7.18 5.26 8.39
CA LEU A 87 6.11 5.93 7.66
C LEU A 87 5.03 4.93 7.21
N GLY A 88 5.43 3.75 6.74
CA GLY A 88 4.50 2.67 6.37
C GLY A 88 3.63 2.24 7.54
N ASN A 89 4.22 2.03 8.71
CA ASN A 89 3.51 1.73 9.95
C ASN A 89 2.55 2.84 10.36
N PHE A 90 3.01 4.09 10.30
CA PHE A 90 2.19 5.24 10.61
C PHE A 90 0.99 5.35 9.66
N PHE A 91 1.22 5.17 8.36
CA PHE A 91 0.20 5.20 7.32
C PHE A 91 -0.86 4.12 7.53
N VAL A 92 -0.45 2.87 7.75
CA VAL A 92 -1.36 1.74 8.01
C VAL A 92 -2.18 2.01 9.27
N LYS A 93 -1.54 2.45 10.36
CA LYS A 93 -2.24 2.79 11.60
C LYS A 93 -3.26 3.89 11.39
N TYR A 94 -2.94 4.91 10.59
CA TYR A 94 -3.85 6.00 10.27
C TYR A 94 -5.04 5.52 9.41
N GLN A 95 -4.77 4.68 8.40
CA GLN A 95 -5.77 4.09 7.52
C GLN A 95 -6.85 3.33 8.31
N TYR A 96 -6.44 2.51 9.28
CA TYR A 96 -7.38 1.73 10.09
C TYR A 96 -8.00 2.50 11.27
N ARG A 97 -7.37 3.58 11.76
CA ARG A 97 -7.86 4.34 12.93
C ARG A 97 -9.25 4.93 12.74
N ASN A 98 -9.57 5.34 11.52
CA ASN A 98 -10.83 6.01 11.18
C ASN A 98 -11.70 5.17 10.23
N LEU A 99 -11.52 3.84 10.22
CA LEU A 99 -12.26 2.95 9.34
C LEU A 99 -13.64 2.65 9.93
N ASP A 100 -14.69 3.08 9.23
CA ASP A 100 -16.08 2.80 9.59
C ASP A 100 -16.58 1.65 8.70
N LEU A 101 -16.88 0.51 9.32
CA LEU A 101 -17.27 -0.73 8.64
C LEU A 101 -18.77 -0.97 8.79
N TYR A 102 -19.42 -1.28 7.67
CA TYR A 102 -20.83 -1.66 7.58
C TYR A 102 -20.94 -3.05 6.96
N PRO A 103 -21.84 -3.93 7.41
CA PRO A 103 -22.01 -5.25 6.79
C PRO A 103 -22.34 -5.08 5.30
N ALA A 104 -21.67 -5.84 4.45
CA ALA A 104 -21.92 -5.78 3.02
C ALA A 104 -23.13 -6.64 2.64
N SER A 105 -24.18 -5.98 2.15
CA SER A 105 -25.36 -6.64 1.57
C SER A 105 -25.31 -6.49 0.04
N PHE A 106 -24.97 -7.58 -0.64
CA PHE A 106 -25.07 -7.71 -2.10
C PHE A 106 -26.35 -8.47 -2.44
N SER A 107 -26.94 -8.20 -3.61
CA SER A 107 -27.83 -9.17 -4.25
C SER A 107 -27.00 -10.28 -4.90
N ASP A 108 -27.59 -11.47 -5.11
CA ASP A 108 -26.86 -12.63 -5.65
C ASP A 108 -26.19 -12.34 -7.00
N ILE A 109 -26.87 -11.58 -7.86
CA ILE A 109 -26.35 -11.16 -9.18
C ILE A 109 -25.19 -10.17 -9.02
N GLU A 110 -25.35 -9.15 -8.17
CA GLU A 110 -24.30 -8.16 -7.91
C GLU A 110 -23.06 -8.78 -7.28
N TYR A 111 -23.25 -9.81 -6.45
CA TYR A 111 -22.17 -10.52 -5.79
C TYR A 111 -21.32 -11.33 -6.77
N LEU A 112 -21.98 -12.05 -7.68
CA LEU A 112 -21.31 -12.79 -8.75
C LEU A 112 -20.54 -11.85 -9.70
N GLU A 113 -21.17 -10.75 -10.10
CA GLU A 113 -20.53 -9.73 -10.94
C GLU A 113 -19.28 -9.15 -10.26
N TYR A 114 -19.41 -8.81 -8.97
CA TYR A 114 -18.31 -8.31 -8.16
C TYR A 114 -17.13 -9.29 -8.10
N LEU A 115 -17.38 -10.56 -7.82
CA LEU A 115 -16.31 -11.57 -7.72
C LEU A 115 -15.63 -11.84 -9.06
N HIS A 116 -16.38 -11.84 -10.15
CA HIS A 116 -15.81 -12.03 -11.48
C HIS A 116 -14.92 -10.83 -11.87
N TYR A 117 -15.33 -9.62 -11.53
CA TYR A 117 -14.50 -8.42 -11.66
C TYR A 117 -13.24 -8.52 -10.79
N GLU A 118 -13.40 -8.92 -9.53
CA GLU A 118 -12.31 -9.00 -8.57
C GLU A 118 -11.25 -10.03 -8.98
N LYS A 119 -11.67 -11.17 -9.52
CA LYS A 119 -10.74 -12.18 -10.07
C LYS A 119 -9.86 -11.62 -11.18
N LYS A 120 -10.41 -10.81 -12.09
CA LYS A 120 -9.64 -10.16 -13.15
C LYS A 120 -8.70 -9.10 -12.58
N ASN A 121 -9.19 -8.29 -11.65
CA ASN A 121 -8.41 -7.25 -10.97
C ASN A 121 -7.23 -7.84 -10.20
N LEU A 122 -7.42 -9.01 -9.60
CA LEU A 122 -6.39 -9.70 -8.83
C LEU A 122 -5.12 -9.95 -9.65
N MET A 123 -5.26 -10.39 -10.91
CA MET A 123 -4.11 -10.62 -11.79
C MET A 123 -3.31 -9.33 -12.04
N LEU A 124 -4.00 -8.21 -12.25
CA LEU A 124 -3.36 -6.89 -12.45
C LEU A 124 -2.63 -6.44 -11.18
N VAL A 125 -3.25 -6.57 -10.01
CA VAL A 125 -2.66 -6.18 -8.73
C VAL A 125 -1.41 -7.01 -8.44
N PHE A 126 -1.44 -8.33 -8.66
CA PHE A 126 -0.27 -9.18 -8.50
C PHE A 126 0.85 -8.84 -9.49
N GLY A 127 0.51 -8.60 -10.77
CA GLY A 127 1.50 -8.18 -11.77
C GLY A 127 2.18 -6.86 -11.39
N TYR A 128 1.40 -5.87 -10.96
CA TYR A 128 1.92 -4.60 -10.45
C TYR A 128 2.83 -4.80 -9.23
N PHE A 129 2.42 -5.64 -8.27
CA PHE A 129 3.22 -5.92 -7.08
C PHE A 129 4.59 -6.54 -7.42
N ILE A 130 4.62 -7.48 -8.37
CA ILE A 130 5.86 -8.06 -8.88
C ILE A 130 6.75 -6.99 -9.53
N ALA A 131 6.18 -6.14 -10.38
CA ALA A 131 6.92 -5.05 -11.04
C ALA A 131 7.52 -4.06 -10.02
N VAL A 132 6.80 -3.74 -8.94
CA VAL A 132 7.29 -2.89 -7.85
C VAL A 132 8.47 -3.55 -7.12
N ILE A 133 8.42 -4.85 -6.85
CA ILE A 133 9.54 -5.59 -6.25
C ILE A 133 10.78 -5.56 -7.16
N PHE A 134 10.62 -5.82 -8.46
CA PHE A 134 11.74 -5.73 -9.40
C PHE A 134 12.32 -4.30 -9.46
N SER A 135 11.47 -3.28 -9.49
CA SER A 135 11.89 -1.87 -9.46
C SER A 135 12.64 -1.51 -8.17
N LEU A 136 12.24 -2.07 -7.04
CA LEU A 136 12.93 -1.91 -5.76
C LEU A 136 14.35 -2.48 -5.84
N VAL A 137 14.50 -3.70 -6.35
CA VAL A 137 15.82 -4.35 -6.47
C VAL A 137 16.72 -3.56 -7.44
N ILE A 138 16.18 -3.12 -8.57
CA ILE A 138 16.92 -2.33 -9.56
C ILE A 138 17.39 -1.01 -8.93
N SER A 139 16.50 -0.26 -8.27
CA SER A 139 16.86 1.01 -7.61
C SER A 139 17.89 0.82 -6.49
N PHE A 140 17.78 -0.27 -5.73
CA PHE A 140 18.77 -0.66 -4.72
C PHE A 140 20.15 -0.91 -5.35
N VAL A 141 20.24 -1.69 -6.42
CA VAL A 141 21.51 -1.99 -7.10
C VAL A 141 22.11 -0.72 -7.71
N ILE A 142 21.31 0.11 -8.38
CA ILE A 142 21.75 1.40 -8.93
C ILE A 142 22.33 2.28 -7.82
N TYR A 143 21.66 2.33 -6.66
CA TYR A 143 22.16 3.12 -5.53
C TYR A 143 23.51 2.60 -5.01
N LEU A 144 23.70 1.28 -4.92
CA LEU A 144 24.97 0.72 -4.47
C LEU A 144 26.15 1.06 -5.40
N ILE A 145 25.89 1.07 -6.71
CA ILE A 145 26.88 1.35 -7.76
C ILE A 145 27.19 2.86 -7.84
N ILE A 146 26.15 3.68 -8.02
CA ILE A 146 26.31 5.12 -8.34
C ILE A 146 26.41 5.97 -7.06
N GLY A 147 25.72 5.57 -5.99
CA GLY A 147 25.66 6.36 -4.76
C GLY A 147 24.90 7.68 -4.94
N ASN A 148 23.85 7.73 -5.77
CA ASN A 148 23.06 8.94 -6.01
C ASN A 148 21.83 9.01 -5.10
N PHE A 149 21.57 10.18 -4.51
CA PHE A 149 20.39 10.47 -3.69
C PHE A 149 19.04 10.15 -4.37
N LEU A 150 18.90 10.39 -5.67
CA LEU A 150 17.67 10.07 -6.43
C LEU A 150 17.34 8.57 -6.34
N SER A 151 18.34 7.71 -6.56
CA SER A 151 18.14 6.25 -6.47
C SER A 151 17.78 5.80 -5.05
N LEU A 152 18.31 6.47 -4.01
CA LEU A 152 17.94 6.23 -2.61
C LEU A 152 16.47 6.60 -2.33
N ILE A 153 16.01 7.74 -2.86
CA ILE A 153 14.63 8.20 -2.71
C ILE A 153 13.67 7.23 -3.42
N ILE A 154 13.99 6.82 -4.65
CA ILE A 154 13.17 5.84 -5.40
C ILE A 154 13.08 4.52 -4.62
N TYR A 155 14.22 4.00 -4.15
CA TYR A 155 14.26 2.80 -3.32
C TYR A 155 13.38 2.94 -2.06
N SER A 156 13.51 4.04 -1.34
CA SER A 156 12.74 4.32 -0.12
C SER A 156 11.24 4.37 -0.36
N VAL A 157 10.79 5.06 -1.42
CA VAL A 157 9.37 5.15 -1.77
C VAL A 157 8.80 3.79 -2.16
N LEU A 158 9.54 3.01 -2.97
CA LEU A 158 9.11 1.66 -3.35
C LEU A 158 9.05 0.73 -2.14
N LEU A 159 10.00 0.85 -1.21
CA LEU A 159 10.01 0.08 0.04
C LEU A 159 8.79 0.40 0.89
N PHE A 160 8.44 1.69 1.01
CA PHE A 160 7.22 2.13 1.68
C PHE A 160 5.97 1.49 1.04
N VAL A 161 5.86 1.49 -0.30
CA VAL A 161 4.73 0.88 -1.00
C VAL A 161 4.64 -0.62 -0.70
N ILE A 162 5.75 -1.35 -0.82
CA ILE A 162 5.80 -2.78 -0.52
C ILE A 162 5.39 -3.05 0.94
N TYR A 163 5.89 -2.25 1.88
CA TYR A 163 5.51 -2.37 3.28
C TYR A 163 4.00 -2.25 3.50
N VAL A 164 3.38 -1.21 2.92
CA VAL A 164 1.93 -1.00 3.01
C VAL A 164 1.15 -2.15 2.38
N CYS A 165 1.62 -2.67 1.23
CA CYS A 165 1.03 -3.84 0.58
C CYS A 165 1.05 -5.10 1.48
N PHE A 166 2.17 -5.36 2.16
CA PHE A 166 2.30 -6.47 3.11
C PHE A 166 1.42 -6.28 4.34
N ALA A 167 1.44 -5.08 4.93
CA ALA A 167 0.63 -4.76 6.11
C ALA A 167 -0.88 -4.88 5.84
N ASN A 168 -1.32 -4.58 4.61
CA ASN A 168 -2.70 -4.74 4.16
C ASN A 168 -3.03 -6.17 3.66
N ARG A 169 -2.12 -7.13 3.83
CA ARG A 169 -2.29 -8.55 3.47
C ARG A 169 -2.70 -8.77 2.01
N LEU A 170 -2.16 -8.00 1.06
CA LEU A 170 -2.53 -8.15 -0.35
C LEU A 170 -2.29 -9.58 -0.88
N TYR A 171 -1.29 -10.29 -0.35
CA TYR A 171 -1.01 -11.69 -0.68
C TYR A 171 -2.17 -12.65 -0.34
N MET A 172 -3.04 -12.32 0.63
CA MET A 172 -4.20 -13.13 1.01
C MET A 172 -5.40 -12.94 0.07
N ARG A 173 -5.44 -11.86 -0.72
CA ARG A 173 -6.58 -11.57 -1.61
C ARG A 173 -6.92 -12.74 -2.52
N LYS A 174 -5.90 -13.39 -3.08
CA LYS A 174 -6.10 -14.52 -4.01
C LYS A 174 -6.87 -15.63 -3.32
N LYS A 175 -6.40 -16.02 -2.13
CA LYS A 175 -7.01 -17.07 -1.32
C LYS A 175 -8.44 -16.70 -0.92
N VAL A 176 -8.69 -15.46 -0.53
CA VAL A 176 -10.03 -14.97 -0.15
C VAL A 176 -10.99 -15.07 -1.34
N VAL A 177 -10.62 -14.53 -2.51
CA VAL A 177 -11.48 -14.58 -3.71
C VAL A 177 -11.74 -16.02 -4.15
N ASP A 178 -10.72 -16.88 -4.12
CA ASP A 178 -10.87 -18.30 -4.45
C ASP A 178 -11.82 -19.04 -3.47
N THR A 179 -11.77 -18.70 -2.18
CA THR A 179 -12.71 -19.23 -1.17
C THR A 179 -14.14 -18.77 -1.44
N LEU A 180 -14.35 -17.47 -1.68
CA LEU A 180 -15.67 -16.91 -1.95
C LEU A 180 -16.29 -17.50 -3.23
N LEU A 181 -15.49 -17.76 -4.27
CA LEU A 181 -15.95 -18.41 -5.48
C LEU A 181 -16.37 -19.87 -5.25
N LYS A 182 -15.68 -20.60 -4.36
CA LYS A 182 -16.05 -21.98 -4.01
C LYS A 182 -17.38 -22.05 -3.27
N GLU A 183 -17.60 -21.15 -2.32
CA GLU A 183 -18.85 -21.09 -1.56
C GLU A 183 -20.10 -20.90 -2.44
N ILE A 184 -19.97 -20.22 -3.57
CA ILE A 184 -21.09 -20.01 -4.50
C ILE A 184 -21.31 -21.21 -5.43
N SER A 185 -20.26 -21.99 -5.69
CA SER A 185 -20.34 -23.18 -6.53
C SER A 185 -20.84 -24.44 -5.81
N THR A 186 -21.07 -24.35 -4.49
CA THR A 186 -21.50 -25.46 -3.62
C THR A 186 -22.95 -25.26 -3.23
#